data_AF-A0A1Y1RBF1-F1
#
_entry.id   AF-A0A1Y1RBF1-F1
#
_cell.length_a   1.000
_cell.length_b   1.000
_cell.length_c   1.000
_cell.angle_alpha   90.00
_cell.angle_beta   90.00
_cell.angle_gamma   90.00
#
_symmetry.space_group_name_H-M   'P 1'
#
loop_
_entity.id
_entity.type
_entity.pdbx_description
1 polymer ?
#
loop_
_entity_poly.entity_id
_entity_poly.type
_entity_poly.pdbx_seq_one_letter_code
_entity_poly.pdbx_strand_id
1 'polypeptide(L)'
;MMFHEIRSGDNIKEVIKSAFDLDLDVSGEWGYDQNRALIIHSFDGDIKQLEHTLASIRAYIEMNMSLPEERRYGGINVNEIGRKTIRKNNKIYDKIIYEVSGMPEKRYAEFIEEYKKMYELPDFDIEDHFRRRRENTVILNSVFWFDISNIK
;
A
#
# COMPACT_ATOMS: atom_id res chain seq x y z
N MET A 1 3.85 -10.47 12.09
CA MET A 1 4.25 -9.05 12.03
C MET A 1 2.99 -8.24 11.78
N MET A 2 2.73 -7.20 12.58
CA MET A 2 1.60 -6.27 12.37
C MET A 2 2.21 -4.91 12.06
N PHE A 3 1.66 -4.20 11.07
CA PHE A 3 2.09 -2.84 10.78
C PHE A 3 1.69 -1.89 11.90
N HIS A 4 2.48 -0.83 12.06
CA HIS A 4 2.10 0.27 12.92
C HIS A 4 1.01 1.06 12.21
N GLU A 5 -0.20 1.02 12.77
CA GLU A 5 -1.31 1.83 12.26
C GLU A 5 -0.89 3.32 12.26
N ILE A 6 -1.25 4.01 11.19
CA ILE A 6 -1.09 5.45 11.07
C ILE A 6 -1.95 6.08 12.15
N ARG A 7 -1.36 7.00 12.93
CA ARG A 7 -2.06 7.61 14.06
C ARG A 7 -3.32 8.33 13.59
N SER A 8 -4.42 8.11 14.30
CA SER A 8 -5.68 8.81 14.10
C SER A 8 -5.51 10.31 14.38
N GLY A 9 -5.99 11.18 13.49
CA GLY A 9 -6.03 12.63 13.70
C GLY A 9 -5.41 13.46 12.59
N ASP A 10 -4.60 12.85 11.71
CA ASP A 10 -4.07 13.54 10.54
C ASP A 10 -5.16 13.64 9.46
N ASN A 11 -5.32 14.82 8.85
CA ASN A 11 -6.22 15.01 7.73
C ASN A 11 -5.70 14.18 6.54
N ILE A 12 -6.30 13.02 6.29
CA ILE A 12 -5.85 12.07 5.26
C ILE A 12 -5.67 12.72 3.89
N LYS A 13 -6.53 13.68 3.54
CA LYS A 13 -6.42 14.45 2.30
C LYS A 13 -5.15 15.30 2.27
N GLU A 14 -4.82 15.97 3.37
CA GLU A 14 -3.59 16.76 3.47
C GLU A 14 -2.34 15.89 3.48
N VAL A 15 -2.38 14.73 4.15
CA VAL A 15 -1.26 13.77 4.11
C VAL A 15 -1.01 13.28 2.69
N ILE A 16 -2.06 12.84 1.99
CA ILE A 16 -1.95 12.36 0.61
C ILE A 16 -1.43 13.48 -0.31
N LYS A 17 -1.99 14.68 -0.20
CA LYS A 17 -1.58 15.82 -1.01
C LYS A 17 -0.14 16.25 -0.75
N SER A 18 0.28 16.34 0.52
CA SER A 18 1.62 16.80 0.87
C SER A 18 2.72 15.78 0.56
N ALA A 19 2.45 14.49 0.75
CA ALA A 19 3.44 13.44 0.55
C ALA A 19 3.48 12.88 -0.87
N PHE A 20 2.36 12.91 -1.60
CA PHE A 20 2.22 12.24 -2.91
C PHE A 20 1.72 13.16 -4.03
N ASP A 21 1.46 14.44 -3.74
CA ASP A 21 0.95 15.44 -4.70
C ASP A 21 -0.36 15.03 -5.40
N LEU A 22 -1.21 14.27 -4.68
CA LEU A 22 -2.52 13.85 -5.15
C LEU A 22 -3.63 14.62 -4.42
N ASP A 23 -4.43 15.39 -5.17
CA ASP A 23 -5.60 16.08 -4.63
C ASP A 23 -6.84 15.21 -4.81
N LEU A 24 -7.11 14.37 -3.80
CA LEU A 24 -8.23 13.44 -3.79
C LEU A 24 -9.37 13.96 -2.90
N ASP A 25 -10.61 13.72 -3.33
CA ASP A 25 -11.81 14.06 -2.55
C ASP A 25 -12.15 12.92 -1.58
N VAL A 26 -11.35 12.80 -0.52
CA VAL A 26 -11.41 11.74 0.48
C VAL A 26 -11.43 12.28 1.91
N SER A 27 -12.01 11.51 2.83
CA SER A 27 -12.02 11.78 4.28
C SER A 27 -12.09 10.48 5.09
N GLY A 28 -12.47 10.58 6.37
CA GLY A 28 -12.57 9.45 7.28
C GLY A 28 -11.20 9.06 7.84
N GLU A 29 -10.92 7.77 7.89
CA GLU A 29 -9.66 7.22 8.39
C GLU A 29 -8.96 6.35 7.33
N TRP A 30 -7.97 5.57 7.74
CA TRP A 30 -7.09 4.78 6.88
C TRP A 30 -7.62 3.37 6.54
N GLY A 31 -8.90 3.09 6.84
CA GLY A 31 -9.57 1.87 6.40
C GLY A 31 -9.23 0.61 7.18
N TYR A 32 -8.78 0.71 8.43
CA TYR A 32 -8.39 -0.46 9.25
C TYR A 32 -9.56 -1.40 9.58
N ASP A 33 -10.75 -0.83 9.73
CA ASP A 33 -11.99 -1.54 9.95
C ASP A 33 -13.18 -0.73 9.42
N GLN A 34 -14.39 -1.30 9.55
CA GLN A 34 -15.61 -0.68 9.04
C GLN A 34 -15.91 0.70 9.66
N ASN A 35 -15.58 0.90 10.95
CA ASN A 35 -15.84 2.16 11.64
C ASN A 35 -14.80 3.21 11.29
N ARG A 36 -13.59 2.76 10.96
CA ARG A 36 -12.45 3.57 10.53
C ARG A 36 -12.25 3.51 9.02
N ALA A 37 -13.35 3.44 8.25
CA ALA A 37 -13.29 3.36 6.80
C ALA A 37 -12.74 4.65 6.17
N LEU A 38 -12.03 4.50 5.05
CA LEU A 38 -11.66 5.63 4.19
C LEU A 38 -12.88 6.00 3.34
N ILE A 39 -13.32 7.25 3.44
CA ILE A 39 -14.51 7.73 2.73
C ILE A 39 -14.07 8.36 1.41
N ILE A 40 -14.62 7.87 0.30
CA ILE A 40 -14.40 8.46 -1.03
C ILE A 40 -15.67 9.26 -1.38
N HIS A 41 -15.52 10.56 -1.55
CA HIS A 41 -16.64 11.47 -1.83
C HIS A 41 -16.94 11.59 -3.32
N SER A 42 -15.90 11.72 -4.13
CA SER A 42 -16.01 11.78 -5.59
C SER A 42 -14.74 11.26 -6.27
N PHE A 43 -14.90 10.66 -7.44
CA PHE A 43 -13.82 10.29 -8.34
C PHE A 43 -14.37 10.04 -9.74
N ASP A 44 -13.79 10.68 -10.75
CA ASP A 44 -14.26 10.60 -12.14
C ASP A 44 -13.60 9.46 -12.95
N GLY A 45 -12.98 8.49 -12.26
CA GLY A 45 -12.24 7.38 -12.89
C GLY A 45 -12.64 6.00 -12.35
N ASP A 46 -11.80 5.00 -12.60
CA ASP A 46 -11.99 3.65 -12.07
C ASP A 46 -11.79 3.61 -10.56
N ILE A 47 -12.89 3.42 -9.82
CA ILE A 47 -12.86 3.35 -8.35
C ILE A 47 -11.91 2.27 -7.84
N LYS A 48 -11.76 1.14 -8.54
CA LYS A 48 -10.85 0.06 -8.09
C LYS A 48 -9.40 0.49 -8.19
N GLN A 49 -9.06 1.25 -9.24
CA GLN A 49 -7.72 1.80 -9.39
C GLN A 49 -7.43 2.84 -8.30
N LEU A 50 -8.42 3.65 -7.93
CA LEU A 50 -8.29 4.58 -6.81
C LEU A 50 -8.08 3.83 -5.48
N GLU A 51 -8.89 2.82 -5.19
CA GLU A 51 -8.77 2.01 -3.97
C GLU A 51 -7.40 1.33 -3.87
N HIS A 52 -6.88 0.79 -4.98
CA HIS A 52 -5.54 0.22 -5.05
C HIS A 52 -4.45 1.27 -4.81
N THR A 53 -4.62 2.46 -5.38
CA THR A 53 -3.71 3.60 -5.17
C THR A 53 -3.68 4.02 -3.71
N LEU A 54 -4.85 4.17 -3.07
CA LEU A 54 -4.97 4.49 -1.66
C LEU A 54 -4.39 3.39 -0.76
N ALA A 55 -4.58 2.13 -1.12
CA ALA A 55 -3.98 1.01 -0.42
C ALA A 55 -2.44 1.01 -0.52
N SER A 56 -1.91 1.34 -1.69
CA SER A 56 -0.47 1.50 -1.94
C SER A 56 0.12 2.66 -1.14
N ILE A 57 -0.58 3.79 -1.07
CA ILE A 57 -0.18 4.94 -0.24
C ILE A 57 -0.11 4.54 1.24
N ARG A 58 -1.18 3.92 1.77
CA ARG A 58 -1.20 3.47 3.16
C ARG A 58 -0.06 2.49 3.45
N ALA A 59 0.15 1.49 2.59
CA ALA A 59 1.24 0.54 2.74
C ALA A 59 2.61 1.25 2.76
N TYR A 60 2.83 2.22 1.88
CA TYR A 60 4.07 2.99 1.85
C TYR A 60 4.29 3.83 3.12
N ILE A 61 3.24 4.47 3.64
CA ILE A 61 3.33 5.22 4.90
C ILE A 61 3.70 4.26 6.05
N GLU A 62 2.97 3.16 6.19
CA GLU A 62 3.15 2.19 7.28
C GLU A 62 4.51 1.49 7.25
N MET A 63 5.02 1.20 6.05
CA MET A 63 6.24 0.41 5.85
C MET A 63 7.48 1.24 5.58
N ASN A 64 7.36 2.53 5.30
CA ASN A 64 8.50 3.39 4.99
C ASN A 64 8.44 4.71 5.74
N MET A 65 7.47 5.58 5.43
CA MET A 65 7.50 6.97 5.92
C MET A 65 7.39 7.08 7.45
N SER A 66 6.59 6.23 8.09
CA SER A 66 6.38 6.24 9.54
C SER A 66 7.45 5.47 10.33
N LEU A 67 8.43 4.85 9.65
CA LEU A 67 9.48 4.07 10.28
C LEU A 67 10.81 4.83 10.31
N PRO A 68 11.65 4.62 11.35
CA PRO A 68 13.03 5.09 11.32
C PRO A 68 13.79 4.38 10.19
N GLU A 69 14.79 5.05 9.63
CA GLU A 69 15.49 4.66 8.40
C GLU A 69 15.95 3.19 8.41
N GLU A 70 16.48 2.71 9.54
CA GLU A 70 16.97 1.34 9.67
C GLU A 70 15.89 0.26 9.66
N ARG A 71 14.61 0.65 9.75
CA ARG A 71 13.43 -0.24 9.73
C ARG A 71 12.56 -0.05 8.50
N ARG A 72 12.92 0.85 7.58
CA ARG A 72 12.15 1.09 6.37
C ARG A 72 12.17 -0.13 5.44
N TYR A 73 11.10 -0.26 4.67
CA TYR A 73 10.99 -1.21 3.59
C TYR A 73 10.95 -0.47 2.24
N GLY A 74 11.59 -1.06 1.24
CA GLY A 74 11.53 -0.66 -0.17
C GLY A 74 10.90 -1.75 -1.02
N GLY A 75 10.63 -1.43 -2.30
CA GLY A 75 9.99 -2.36 -3.22
C GLY A 75 8.59 -2.79 -2.77
N ILE A 76 7.86 -1.88 -2.12
CA ILE A 76 6.55 -2.17 -1.54
C ILE A 76 5.55 -2.38 -2.67
N ASN A 77 4.86 -3.52 -2.67
CA ASN A 77 3.82 -3.84 -3.65
C ASN A 77 2.54 -4.27 -2.95
N VAL A 78 1.41 -3.94 -3.56
CA VAL A 78 0.06 -4.24 -3.06
C VAL A 78 -0.70 -4.98 -4.15
N ASN A 79 -1.23 -6.17 -3.82
CA ASN A 79 -1.99 -7.01 -4.74
C ASN A 79 -3.35 -7.36 -4.13
N GLU A 80 -4.46 -7.10 -4.84
CA GLU A 80 -5.79 -7.49 -4.37
C GLU A 80 -5.92 -9.03 -4.42
N ILE A 81 -6.24 -9.65 -3.28
CA ILE A 81 -6.45 -11.11 -3.17
C ILE A 81 -7.89 -11.48 -2.79
N GLY A 82 -8.71 -10.49 -2.44
CA GLY A 82 -10.13 -10.72 -2.17
C GLY A 82 -10.89 -9.43 -1.95
N ARG A 83 -12.17 -9.45 -2.30
CA ARG A 83 -13.07 -8.30 -2.18
C ARG A 83 -14.46 -8.73 -1.75
N LYS A 84 -15.11 -7.90 -0.95
CA LYS A 84 -16.52 -8.05 -0.61
C LYS A 84 -17.18 -6.68 -0.47
N THR A 85 -18.19 -6.44 -1.28
CA THR A 85 -19.09 -5.29 -1.12
C THR A 85 -20.14 -5.59 -0.05
N ILE A 86 -20.34 -4.65 0.87
CA ILE A 86 -21.23 -4.78 2.02
C ILE A 86 -22.17 -3.58 2.03
N ARG A 87 -23.49 -3.85 2.01
CA ARG A 87 -24.53 -2.83 2.15
C ARG A 87 -25.11 -2.89 3.55
N LYS A 88 -25.00 -1.81 4.33
CA LYS A 88 -25.50 -1.74 5.71
C LYS A 88 -25.86 -0.29 6.07
N ASN A 89 -27.03 -0.08 6.67
CA ASN A 89 -27.48 1.23 7.16
C ASN A 89 -27.37 2.37 6.11
N ASN A 90 -27.89 2.13 4.90
CA ASN A 90 -27.78 3.04 3.74
C ASN A 90 -26.35 3.39 3.30
N LYS A 91 -25.35 2.66 3.78
CA LYS A 91 -23.98 2.77 3.33
C LYS A 91 -23.56 1.58 2.48
N ILE A 92 -22.65 1.83 1.55
CA ILE A 92 -21.99 0.84 0.71
C ILE A 92 -20.50 0.87 1.05
N TYR A 93 -20.00 -0.29 1.48
CA TYR A 93 -18.60 -0.47 1.80
C TYR A 93 -17.96 -1.49 0.88
N ASP A 94 -16.76 -1.20 0.42
CA ASP A 94 -15.88 -2.22 -0.14
C ASP A 94 -14.85 -2.63 0.92
N LYS A 95 -14.93 -3.91 1.32
CA LYS A 95 -13.94 -4.58 2.16
C LYS A 95 -12.99 -5.35 1.24
N ILE A 96 -11.76 -4.89 1.16
CA ILE A 96 -10.73 -5.46 0.29
C ILE A 96 -9.63 -6.08 1.14
N ILE A 97 -9.14 -7.23 0.73
CA ILE A 97 -7.98 -7.90 1.29
C ILE A 97 -6.86 -7.76 0.27
N TYR A 98 -5.79 -7.11 0.68
CA TYR A 98 -4.58 -6.96 -0.11
C TYR A 98 -3.46 -7.81 0.47
N GLU A 99 -2.73 -8.51 -0.39
CA GLU A 99 -1.39 -8.97 -0.08
C GLU A 99 -0.44 -7.78 -0.25
N VAL A 100 0.24 -7.40 0.82
CA VAL A 100 1.25 -6.35 0.85
C VAL A 100 2.60 -7.03 1.01
N SER A 101 3.53 -6.68 0.12
CA SER A 101 4.90 -7.16 0.17
C SER A 101 5.88 -6.01 0.26
N GLY A 102 7.05 -6.26 0.83
CA GLY A 102 8.15 -5.30 0.86
C GLY A 102 9.44 -5.96 1.34
N MET A 103 10.56 -5.29 1.18
CA MET A 103 11.88 -5.79 1.60
C MET A 103 12.59 -4.71 2.39
N PRO A 104 13.40 -5.01 3.42
CA PRO A 104 14.20 -4.00 4.11
C PRO A 104 14.92 -3.07 3.10
N GLU A 105 14.75 -1.76 3.24
CA GLU A 105 15.11 -0.77 2.22
C GLU A 105 16.58 -0.86 1.81
N LYS A 106 17.47 -1.10 2.79
CA LYS A 106 18.90 -1.31 2.53
C LYS A 106 19.16 -2.53 1.64
N ARG A 107 18.49 -3.66 1.91
CA ARG A 107 18.59 -4.88 1.08
C ARG A 107 18.01 -4.64 -0.31
N TYR A 108 16.88 -3.95 -0.38
CA TYR A 108 16.26 -3.59 -1.66
C TYR A 108 17.22 -2.77 -2.53
N ALA A 109 17.86 -1.75 -1.96
CA ALA A 109 18.87 -0.94 -2.65
C ALA A 109 20.08 -1.77 -3.10
N GLU A 110 20.60 -2.66 -2.24
CA GLU A 110 21.69 -3.59 -2.60
C GLU A 110 21.34 -4.44 -3.82
N PHE A 111 20.13 -5.03 -3.88
CA PHE A 111 19.70 -5.82 -5.03
C PHE A 111 19.53 -4.96 -6.29
N ILE A 112 19.00 -3.74 -6.18
CA ILE A 112 18.86 -2.85 -7.34
C ILE A 112 20.25 -2.51 -7.91
N GLU A 113 21.21 -2.21 -7.05
CA GLU A 113 22.58 -1.88 -7.49
C GLU A 113 23.33 -3.10 -8.05
N GLU A 114 23.16 -4.28 -7.47
CA GLU A 114 23.67 -5.54 -8.02
C GLU A 114 23.10 -5.76 -9.42
N TYR A 115 21.77 -5.69 -9.58
CA TYR A 115 21.11 -5.90 -10.86
C TYR A 115 21.60 -4.91 -11.92
N LYS A 116 21.63 -3.61 -11.61
CA LYS A 116 22.12 -2.59 -12.57
C LYS A 116 23.55 -2.82 -13.03
N LYS A 117 24.43 -3.32 -12.16
CA LYS A 117 25.85 -3.51 -12.47
C LYS A 117 26.13 -4.83 -13.18
N MET A 118 25.39 -5.87 -12.80
CA MET A 118 25.72 -7.25 -13.18
C MET A 118 24.84 -7.77 -14.32
N TYR A 119 23.66 -7.19 -14.57
CA TYR A 119 22.67 -7.74 -15.51
C TYR A 119 23.20 -8.01 -16.93
N GLU A 120 24.12 -7.20 -17.43
CA GLU A 120 24.70 -7.37 -18.77
C GLU A 120 25.92 -8.31 -18.80
N LEU A 121 26.37 -8.80 -17.64
CA LEU A 121 27.53 -9.68 -17.54
C LEU A 121 27.11 -11.15 -17.77
N PRO A 122 27.88 -11.92 -18.57
CA PRO A 122 27.56 -13.32 -18.89
C PRO A 122 27.45 -14.24 -17.67
N ASP A 123 28.20 -13.93 -16.60
CA ASP A 123 28.30 -14.76 -15.39
C ASP A 123 27.27 -14.37 -14.32
N PHE A 124 26.38 -13.40 -14.60
CA PHE A 124 25.38 -13.00 -13.63
C PHE A 124 24.27 -14.06 -13.54
N ASP A 125 24.22 -14.73 -12.39
CA ASP A 125 23.14 -15.66 -12.06
C ASP A 125 21.86 -14.89 -11.71
N ILE A 126 21.06 -14.62 -12.74
CA ILE A 126 19.79 -13.93 -12.61
C ILE A 126 18.76 -14.72 -11.80
N GLU A 127 18.82 -16.05 -11.84
CA GLU A 127 17.90 -16.91 -11.10
C GLU A 127 18.20 -16.84 -9.60
N ASP A 128 19.48 -16.91 -9.22
CA ASP A 128 19.93 -16.73 -7.85
C ASP A 128 19.58 -15.33 -7.33
N HIS A 129 19.80 -14.28 -8.13
CA HIS A 129 19.41 -12.92 -7.77
C HIS A 129 17.93 -12.82 -7.40
N PHE A 130 17.03 -13.34 -8.26
CA PHE A 130 15.60 -13.29 -7.98
C PHE A 130 15.18 -14.24 -6.84
N ARG A 131 15.88 -15.36 -6.65
CA ARG A 131 15.66 -16.24 -5.49
C ARG A 131 15.99 -15.51 -4.18
N ARG A 132 17.17 -14.89 -4.08
CA ARG A 132 17.58 -14.10 -2.91
C ARG A 132 16.63 -12.93 -2.66
N ARG A 133 16.13 -12.27 -3.71
CA ARG A 133 15.10 -11.23 -3.54
C ARG A 133 13.84 -11.80 -2.89
N ARG A 134 13.30 -12.90 -3.40
CA ARG A 134 12.08 -13.53 -2.82
C ARG A 134 12.28 -13.90 -1.35
N GLU A 135 13.43 -14.45 -1.00
CA GLU A 135 13.76 -14.84 0.38
C GLU A 135 13.85 -13.65 1.35
N ASN A 136 14.14 -12.45 0.85
CA ASN A 136 14.23 -11.23 1.65
C ASN A 136 12.93 -10.39 1.62
N THR A 137 11.93 -10.79 0.85
CA THR A 137 10.63 -10.13 0.80
C THR A 137 9.74 -10.63 1.93
N VAL A 138 9.26 -9.71 2.76
CA VAL A 138 8.16 -9.99 3.68
C VAL A 138 6.83 -9.82 2.96
N ILE A 139 5.87 -10.68 3.30
CA ILE A 139 4.52 -10.69 2.75
C ILE A 139 3.53 -10.74 3.90
N LEU A 140 2.46 -9.96 3.82
CA LEU A 140 1.35 -10.02 4.77
C LEU A 140 0.03 -9.60 4.14
N ASN A 141 -1.06 -10.06 4.74
CA ASN A 141 -2.41 -9.69 4.32
C ASN A 141 -2.91 -8.50 5.14
N SER A 142 -3.38 -7.47 4.46
CA SER A 142 -3.96 -6.27 5.06
C SER A 142 -5.39 -6.07 4.58
N VAL A 143 -6.27 -5.70 5.51
CA VAL A 143 -7.67 -5.41 5.22
C VAL A 143 -7.85 -3.90 5.09
N PHE A 144 -8.62 -3.53 4.07
CA PHE A 144 -8.96 -2.16 3.75
C PHE A 144 -10.47 -2.01 3.64
N TRP A 145 -11.00 -0.99 4.31
CA TRP A 145 -12.40 -0.62 4.25
C TRP A 145 -12.54 0.75 3.59
N PHE A 146 -13.28 0.77 2.49
CA PHE A 146 -13.66 1.98 1.78
C PHE A 146 -15.16 2.19 1.94
N ASP A 147 -15.58 3.40 2.32
CA ASP A 147 -16.96 3.86 2.23
C ASP A 147 -17.14 4.54 0.86
N ILE A 148 -17.82 3.84 -0.03
CA ILE A 148 -18.06 4.24 -1.43
C ILE A 148 -19.51 4.69 -1.63
N SER A 149 -20.22 5.04 -0.55
CA SER A 149 -21.65 5.37 -0.59
C SER A 149 -21.96 6.58 -1.49
N ASN A 150 -20.97 7.46 -1.71
CA ASN A 150 -21.12 8.67 -2.51
C ASN A 150 -20.71 8.49 -3.98
N ILE A 151 -20.13 7.35 -4.32
CA ILE A 151 -19.68 7.04 -5.68
C ILE A 151 -20.88 6.59 -6.50
N LYS A 152 -21.05 7.22 -7.68
CA LYS A 152 -22.17 6.97 -8.61
C LYS A 152 -21.83 5.90 -9.63
#